data_AF-A0A3D3KXX8-F1
#
_entry.id   AF-A0A3D3KXX8-F1
#
_cell.length_a   1.000
_cell.length_b   1.000
_cell.length_c   1.000
_cell.angle_alpha   90.00
_cell.angle_beta   90.00
_cell.angle_gamma   90.00
#
_symmetry.space_group_name_H-M   'P 1'
#
loop_
_entity.id
_entity.type
_entity.pdbx_description
1 polymer ?
#
loop_
_entity_poly.entity_id
_entity_poly.type
_entity_poly.pdbx_seq_one_letter_code
_entity_poly.pdbx_strand_id
1 'polypeptide(L)' 'MKTLYTAEALASGEGRDGNARTNDGKLDVSLASPVELGGDGQGTNPEQLFAAGYAACFHSALRLVGREERADLTDSA' A
#
# COMPACT_ATOMS: atom_id res chain seq x y z
N MET A 1 -5.77 12.66 -21.59
CA MET A 1 -4.80 11.93 -20.74
C MET A 1 -4.66 10.50 -21.25
N LYS A 2 -3.47 9.92 -21.19
CA LYS A 2 -3.20 8.52 -21.56
C LYS A 2 -2.84 7.74 -20.28
N THR A 3 -3.51 6.63 -20.04
CA THR A 3 -3.16 5.72 -18.94
C THR A 3 -1.77 5.10 -19.19
N LEU A 4 -0.83 5.30 -18.25
CA LEU A 4 0.52 4.76 -18.35
C LEU A 4 0.63 3.36 -17.74
N TYR A 5 -0.13 3.09 -16.68
CA TYR A 5 -0.12 1.81 -15.96
C TYR A 5 -1.49 1.57 -15.31
N THR A 6 -1.89 0.30 -15.23
CA THR A 6 -3.09 -0.18 -14.54
C THR A 6 -2.71 -1.39 -13.70
N ALA A 7 -3.17 -1.41 -12.45
CA ALA A 7 -3.10 -2.55 -11.55
C ALA A 7 -4.51 -2.98 -11.18
N GLU A 8 -4.70 -4.29 -10.97
CA GLU A 8 -5.97 -4.87 -10.54
C GLU A 8 -5.72 -5.79 -9.35
N ALA A 9 -6.62 -5.76 -8.38
CA ALA A 9 -6.60 -6.66 -7.24
C ALA A 9 -8.02 -7.17 -6.94
N LEU A 10 -8.10 -8.40 -6.44
CA LEU A 10 -9.33 -9.02 -5.99
C LEU A 10 -9.23 -9.26 -4.48
N ALA A 11 -10.26 -8.83 -3.75
CA ALA A 11 -10.48 -9.23 -2.36
C ALA A 11 -11.52 -10.37 -2.31
N SER A 12 -11.31 -11.32 -1.42
CA SER A 12 -12.18 -12.49 -1.21
C SER A 12 -12.35 -12.78 0.28
N GLY A 13 -13.32 -13.62 0.64
CA GLY A 13 -13.75 -13.80 2.03
C GLY A 13 -14.76 -12.73 2.43
N GLU A 14 -14.70 -12.27 3.68
CA GLU A 14 -15.58 -11.23 4.23
C GLU A 14 -15.02 -9.80 3.99
N GLY A 15 -14.09 -9.66 3.04
CA GLY A 15 -13.48 -8.39 2.67
C GLY A 15 -12.38 -7.95 3.65
N ARG A 16 -12.75 -7.50 4.86
CA ARG A 16 -11.77 -7.10 5.90
C ARG A 16 -11.11 -8.30 6.59
N ASP A 17 -11.80 -9.44 6.56
CA ASP A 17 -11.33 -10.71 7.07
C ASP A 17 -11.33 -11.71 5.90
N GLY A 18 -10.15 -12.02 5.37
CA GLY A 18 -10.00 -12.80 4.13
C GLY A 18 -8.64 -12.61 3.46
N ASN A 19 -8.63 -12.49 2.13
CA ASN A 19 -7.41 -12.32 1.34
C ASN A 19 -7.58 -11.27 0.25
N ALA A 20 -6.53 -10.51 -0.02
CA ALA A 20 -6.44 -9.61 -1.16
C ALA A 20 -5.21 -9.93 -2.01
N ARG A 21 -5.40 -10.01 -3.34
CA ARG A 21 -4.36 -10.42 -4.27
C ARG A 21 -4.38 -9.61 -5.57
N THR A 22 -3.22 -9.19 -6.08
CA THR A 22 -3.11 -8.60 -7.43
C THR A 22 -3.18 -9.66 -8.53
N ASN A 23 -3.68 -9.30 -9.71
CA ASN A 23 -3.78 -10.22 -10.84
C ASN A 23 -2.42 -10.80 -11.29
N ASP A 24 -1.32 -10.05 -11.08
CA ASP A 24 0.05 -10.47 -11.34
C ASP A 24 0.71 -11.20 -10.16
N GLY A 25 0.00 -11.35 -9.03
CA GLY A 25 0.45 -12.08 -7.85
C GLY A 25 1.60 -11.46 -7.06
N LYS A 26 2.01 -10.22 -7.37
CA LYS A 26 3.08 -9.53 -6.61
C LYS A 26 2.66 -9.10 -5.22
N LEU A 27 1.35 -8.91 -5.01
CA LEU A 27 0.77 -8.72 -3.69
C LEU A 27 -0.24 -9.85 -3.48
N ASP A 28 -0.06 -10.62 -2.41
CA ASP A 28 -0.99 -11.65 -1.93
C ASP A 28 -0.91 -11.64 -0.41
N VAL A 29 -1.94 -11.11 0.23
CA VAL A 29 -1.94 -10.84 1.68
C VAL A 29 -3.20 -11.36 2.33
N SER A 30 -3.04 -11.93 3.52
CA SER A 30 -4.15 -12.19 4.44
C SER A 30 -4.56 -10.88 5.12
N LEU A 31 -5.87 -10.64 5.13
CA LEU A 31 -6.51 -9.52 5.78
C LEU A 31 -7.21 -10.00 7.05
N ALA A 32 -7.00 -9.26 8.13
CA ALA A 32 -7.65 -9.51 9.40
C ALA A 32 -8.02 -8.18 10.06
N SER A 33 -9.18 -8.17 10.71
CA SER A 33 -9.55 -7.07 11.60
C SER A 33 -8.54 -6.97 12.75
N PRO A 34 -8.06 -5.75 13.08
CA PRO A 34 -7.08 -5.57 14.14
C PRO A 34 -7.70 -5.86 15.53
N VAL A 35 -6.86 -6.19 16.50
CA VAL A 35 -7.28 -6.49 17.89
C VAL A 35 -8.04 -5.34 18.53
N GLU A 36 -7.70 -4.09 18.20
CA GLU A 36 -8.37 -2.88 18.67
C GLU A 36 -9.82 -2.77 18.18
N LEU A 37 -10.17 -3.48 17.10
CA LEU A 37 -11.53 -3.57 16.56
C LEU A 37 -12.18 -4.94 16.83
N GLY A 38 -11.58 -5.76 17.70
CA GLY A 38 -12.12 -7.05 18.12
C GLY A 38 -11.80 -8.24 17.21
N GLY A 39 -10.86 -8.09 16.25
CA GLY A 39 -10.36 -9.20 15.45
C GLY A 39 -9.15 -9.92 16.09
N ASP A 40 -8.57 -10.88 15.37
CA ASP A 40 -7.40 -11.65 15.83
C ASP A 40 -6.05 -10.99 15.46
N GLY A 41 -6.08 -9.97 14.59
CA GLY A 41 -4.89 -9.29 14.07
C GLY A 41 -3.92 -10.20 13.29
N GLN A 42 -4.32 -11.40 12.88
CA GLN A 42 -3.48 -12.35 12.14
C GLN A 42 -3.47 -12.05 10.64
N GLY A 43 -3.04 -10.84 10.29
CA GLY A 43 -2.99 -10.34 8.92
C GLY A 43 -2.66 -8.86 8.90
N THR A 44 -2.57 -8.28 7.70
CA THR A 44 -2.61 -6.82 7.57
C THR A 44 -4.07 -6.36 7.47
N ASN A 45 -4.30 -5.06 7.31
CA ASN A 45 -5.62 -4.49 7.13
C ASN A 45 -5.60 -3.37 6.08
N PRO A 46 -6.77 -2.97 5.54
CA PRO A 46 -6.84 -1.92 4.55
C PRO A 46 -6.19 -0.60 4.99
N GLU A 47 -6.26 -0.25 6.27
CA GLU A 47 -5.68 0.99 6.81
C GLU A 47 -4.14 0.97 6.75
N GLN A 48 -3.51 -0.15 7.11
CA GLN A 48 -2.07 -0.34 6.98
C GLN A 48 -1.62 -0.34 5.52
N LEU A 49 -2.38 -0.99 4.63
CA LEU A 49 -2.07 -1.02 3.19
C LEU A 49 -2.17 0.39 2.58
N PHE A 50 -3.20 1.16 2.95
CA PHE A 50 -3.33 2.55 2.53
C PHE A 50 -2.19 3.42 3.06
N ALA A 51 -1.87 3.30 4.35
CA ALA A 51 -0.78 4.05 4.96
C ALA A 51 0.58 3.76 4.27
N ALA A 52 0.88 2.48 4.03
CA ALA A 52 2.10 2.08 3.33
C ALA A 52 2.13 2.59 1.89
N GLY A 53 1.03 2.43 1.14
CA GLY A 53 0.92 2.90 -0.25
C GLY A 53 1.06 4.42 -0.35
N TYR A 54 0.37 5.17 0.52
CA TYR A 54 0.46 6.63 0.54
C TYR A 54 1.85 7.10 0.92
N ALA A 55 2.45 6.55 1.99
CA ALA A 55 3.79 6.93 2.43
C ALA A 55 4.82 6.72 1.30
N ALA A 56 4.78 5.56 0.63
CA ALA A 56 5.67 5.28 -0.50
C ALA A 56 5.44 6.23 -1.69
N CYS A 57 4.17 6.48 -2.04
CA CYS A 57 3.82 7.38 -3.14
C CYS A 57 4.28 8.82 -2.88
N PHE A 58 3.99 9.34 -1.68
CA PHE A 58 4.37 10.69 -1.30
C PHE A 58 5.89 10.84 -1.21
N HIS A 59 6.57 9.85 -0.62
CA HIS A 59 8.02 9.85 -0.54
C HIS A 59 8.66 9.84 -1.95
N SER A 60 8.12 9.08 -2.89
CA SER A 60 8.57 9.11 -4.29
C SER A 60 8.40 10.49 -4.93
N ALA A 61 7.28 11.15 -4.69
CA ALA A 61 7.03 12.51 -5.21
C ALA A 61 7.99 13.54 -4.58
N LEU A 62 8.23 13.45 -3.28
CA LEU A 62 9.19 14.28 -2.56
C LEU A 62 10.60 14.13 -3.14
N ARG A 63 11.03 12.88 -3.40
CA ARG A 63 12.34 12.61 -3.99
C ARG A 63 12.45 13.09 -5.44
N LEU A 64 11.36 13.09 -6.20
CA LEU A 64 11.35 13.67 -7.55
C LEU A 64 11.63 15.18 -7.49
N VAL A 65 10.83 15.92 -6.73
CA VAL A 65 10.99 17.37 -6.58
C VAL A 65 12.35 17.71 -5.98
N GLY A 66 12.80 16.99 -4.96
CA GLY A 66 14.10 17.22 -4.34
C GLY A 66 15.27 17.06 -5.32
N ARG A 67 15.18 16.15 -6.31
CA ARG A 67 16.18 16.03 -7.37
C ARG A 67 16.16 17.21 -8.33
N GLU A 68 14.98 17.71 -8.68
CA GLU A 68 14.82 18.89 -9.55
C GLU A 68 15.43 20.14 -8.90
N GLU A 69 15.22 20.29 -7.59
CA GLU A 69 15.77 21.38 -6.78
C GLU A 69 17.23 21.16 -6.35
N ARG A 70 17.83 20.01 -6.69
CA ARG A 70 19.19 19.60 -6.28
C ARG A 70 19.40 19.65 -4.76
N ALA A 71 18.35 19.35 -4.00
CA ALA A 71 18.42 19.20 -2.55
C ALA A 71 19.24 17.96 -2.15
N ASP A 72 19.83 17.99 -0.95
CA ASP A 72 20.36 16.77 -0.34
C ASP A 72 19.21 15.87 0.10
N LEU A 73 19.26 14.61 -0.34
CA LEU A 73 18.25 13.58 -0.06
C LEU A 73 18.85 12.40 0.72
N THR A 74 20.07 12.57 1.25
CA THR A 74 20.69 11.58 2.12
C THR A 74 19.79 11.37 3.34
N ASP A 75 19.50 10.11 3.65
CA ASP A 75 18.61 9.71 4.74
C ASP A 75 17.20 10.31 4.67
N SER A 76 16.72 10.66 3.47
CA SER A 76 15.30 10.92 3.29
C SER A 76 14.55 9.59 3.44
N ALA A 77 14.12 9.27 4.65
CA ALA A 77 13.13 8.28 5.08
C ALA A 77 13.07 8.28 6.61
#